data_AF-A0A3S0RXE8-F1
#
_entry.id   AF-A0A3S0RXE8-F1
#
_cell.length_a   1.000
_cell.length_b   1.000
_cell.length_c   1.000
_cell.angle_alpha   90.00
_cell.angle_beta   90.00
_cell.angle_gamma   90.00
#
_symmetry.space_group_name_H-M   'P 1'
#
loop_
_entity.id
_entity.type
_entity.pdbx_description
1 polymer ?
#
loop_
_entity_poly.entity_id
_entity_poly.type
_entity_poly.pdbx_seq_one_letter_code
_entity_poly.pdbx_strand_id
1 'polypeptide(L)'
;MSSFEFTSEGVGESGNVTITGKQGNGGISELTIMAFGKQFKLDGEQLDKVKGFAVNGLQLSYEAGYKELGGRTIYIVLSKGFTSGTIGKKFVVVTESGTLSVSDELR
;
A
#
# COMPACT_ATOMS: atom_id res chain seq x y z
N MET A 1 16.83 2.26 -11.22
CA MET A 1 16.02 2.36 -9.99
C MET A 1 15.10 3.55 -10.16
N SER A 2 13.80 3.40 -9.89
CA SER A 2 12.80 4.46 -10.04
C SER A 2 12.12 4.73 -8.70
N SER A 3 11.70 5.97 -8.51
CA SER A 3 10.83 6.39 -7.40
C SER A 3 9.42 6.65 -7.92
N PHE A 4 8.45 6.47 -7.05
CA PHE A 4 7.07 6.86 -7.30
C PHE A 4 6.47 7.52 -6.07
N GLU A 5 5.49 8.39 -6.32
CA GLU A 5 4.69 9.06 -5.32
C GLU A 5 3.24 9.09 -5.79
N PHE A 6 2.32 8.79 -4.87
CA PHE A 6 0.89 8.92 -5.05
C PHE A 6 0.32 9.69 -3.87
N THR A 7 -0.43 10.75 -4.14
CA THR A 7 -1.09 11.57 -3.13
C THR A 7 -2.59 11.57 -3.36
N SER A 8 -3.35 11.58 -2.27
CA SER A 8 -4.79 11.72 -2.26
C SER A 8 -5.20 12.56 -1.07
N GLU A 9 -6.18 13.44 -1.24
CA GLU A 9 -6.77 14.23 -0.15
C GLU A 9 -7.58 13.37 0.83
N GLY A 10 -7.82 12.09 0.48
CA GLY A 10 -8.62 11.18 1.30
C GLY A 10 -10.10 11.24 0.98
N VAL A 11 -10.87 10.39 1.67
CA VAL A 11 -12.33 10.41 1.65
C VAL A 11 -12.83 10.64 3.06
N GLY A 12 -13.69 11.63 3.26
CA GLY A 12 -14.25 11.97 4.57
C GLY A 12 -13.16 12.28 5.59
N GLU A 13 -13.21 11.63 6.76
CA GLU A 13 -12.26 11.91 7.84
C GLU A 13 -10.90 11.23 7.66
N SER A 14 -10.72 10.31 6.70
CA SER A 14 -9.46 9.56 6.51
C SER A 14 -8.23 10.46 6.34
N GLY A 15 -8.45 11.69 5.85
CA GLY A 15 -7.44 12.71 5.64
C GLY A 15 -6.47 12.35 4.51
N ASN A 16 -5.47 13.22 4.34
CA ASN A 16 -4.48 13.07 3.29
C ASN A 16 -3.72 11.75 3.41
N VAL A 17 -3.59 11.05 2.29
CA VAL A 17 -2.77 9.84 2.14
C VAL A 17 -1.67 10.10 1.13
N THR A 18 -0.43 9.83 1.52
CA THR A 18 0.74 9.87 0.63
C THR A 18 1.43 8.53 0.65
N ILE A 19 1.65 7.95 -0.52
CA ILE A 19 2.35 6.68 -0.70
C ILE A 19 3.60 6.99 -1.53
N THR A 20 4.77 6.74 -0.96
CA THR A 20 6.05 6.86 -1.67
C THR A 20 6.76 5.54 -1.70
N GLY A 21 7.47 5.27 -2.79
CA GLY A 21 8.30 4.08 -2.87
C GLY A 21 9.43 4.18 -3.85
N LYS A 22 10.37 3.25 -3.71
CA LYS A 22 11.48 3.03 -4.65
C LYS A 22 11.42 1.59 -5.13
N GLN A 23 11.67 1.40 -6.42
CA GLN A 23 11.72 0.07 -7.02
C GLN A 23 12.84 -0.07 -8.05
N GLY A 24 13.24 -1.31 -8.29
CA GLY A 24 14.14 -1.71 -9.35
C GLY A 24 13.75 -3.07 -9.93
N ASN A 25 14.69 -3.74 -10.58
CA ASN A 25 14.44 -5.06 -11.17
C ASN A 25 14.05 -6.11 -10.12
N GLY A 26 14.46 -5.91 -8.86
CA GLY A 26 14.13 -6.77 -7.72
C GLY A 26 12.80 -6.47 -7.04
N GLY A 27 11.94 -5.61 -7.61
CA GLY A 27 10.70 -5.15 -6.98
C GLY A 27 10.87 -3.91 -6.13
N ILE A 28 9.95 -3.70 -5.20
CA ILE A 28 9.96 -2.56 -4.27
C ILE A 28 11.04 -2.75 -3.20
N SER A 29 11.91 -1.76 -3.04
CA SER A 29 12.97 -1.74 -2.02
C SER A 29 12.64 -0.85 -0.83
N GLU A 30 11.75 0.12 -1.01
CA GLU A 30 11.24 1.01 0.03
C GLU A 30 9.78 1.34 -0.27
N LEU A 31 8.93 1.31 0.76
CA LEU A 31 7.55 1.79 0.67
C LEU A 31 7.20 2.49 1.99
N THR A 32 6.80 3.75 1.90
CA THR A 32 6.35 4.57 3.02
C THR A 32 4.94 5.07 2.74
N ILE A 33 4.07 4.97 3.73
CA ILE A 33 2.68 5.40 3.69
C ILE A 33 2.46 6.41 4.81
N MET A 34 2.03 7.61 4.46
CA MET A 34 1.46 8.57 5.39
C MET A 34 -0.05 8.44 5.35
N ALA A 35 -0.67 8.08 6.46
CA ALA A 35 -2.13 7.96 6.58
C ALA A 35 -2.55 8.16 8.03
N PHE A 36 -3.76 8.68 8.28
CA PHE A 36 -4.28 8.90 9.64
C PHE A 36 -3.36 9.75 10.53
N GLY A 37 -2.58 10.66 9.93
CA GLY A 37 -1.57 11.46 10.63
C GLY A 37 -0.34 10.69 11.13
N LYS A 38 -0.15 9.44 10.69
CA LYS A 38 0.97 8.57 11.06
C LYS A 38 1.81 8.17 9.85
N GLN A 39 3.08 7.87 10.08
CA GLN A 39 3.97 7.29 9.09
C GLN A 39 4.09 5.78 9.30
N PHE A 40 3.90 5.04 8.22
CA PHE A 40 4.06 3.59 8.14
C PHE A 40 5.14 3.29 7.13
N LYS A 41 6.06 2.40 7.47
CA LYS A 41 7.12 1.96 6.56
C LYS A 41 7.18 0.45 6.57
N LEU A 42 7.25 -0.17 5.39
CA LEU A 42 7.45 -1.60 5.32
C LEU A 42 8.80 -1.98 5.94
N ASP A 43 8.79 -2.99 6.80
CA ASP A 43 9.98 -3.62 7.35
C ASP A 43 10.59 -4.64 6.37
N GLY A 44 11.69 -5.30 6.78
CA GLY A 44 12.37 -6.30 5.95
C GLY A 44 11.48 -7.49 5.57
N GLU A 45 10.73 -8.04 6.53
CA GLU A 45 9.86 -9.20 6.30
C GLU A 45 8.69 -8.85 5.36
N GLN A 46 8.16 -7.64 5.48
CA GLN A 46 7.12 -7.13 4.61
C GLN A 46 7.64 -6.77 3.20
N LEU A 47 8.85 -6.24 3.10
CA LEU A 47 9.51 -5.98 1.81
C LEU A 47 9.81 -7.28 1.06
N ASP A 48 10.21 -8.34 1.77
CA ASP A 48 10.42 -9.65 1.15
C ASP A 48 9.16 -10.20 0.49
N LYS A 49 7.96 -9.85 1.00
CA LYS A 49 6.68 -10.23 0.39
C LYS A 49 6.41 -9.52 -0.95
N VAL A 50 7.06 -8.39 -1.23
CA VAL A 50 6.94 -7.65 -2.50
C VAL A 50 8.19 -7.77 -3.38
N LYS A 51 9.16 -8.59 -2.98
CA LYS A 51 10.38 -8.86 -3.74
C LYS A 51 10.08 -9.57 -5.05
N GLY A 52 10.84 -9.23 -6.10
CA GLY A 52 10.65 -9.72 -7.47
C GLY A 52 9.40 -9.18 -8.17
N PHE A 53 8.58 -8.40 -7.48
CA PHE A 53 7.33 -7.86 -8.00
C PHE A 53 7.52 -6.39 -8.42
N ALA A 54 7.91 -6.19 -9.68
CA ALA A 54 8.00 -4.85 -10.27
C ALA A 54 6.59 -4.29 -10.55
N VAL A 55 6.19 -3.29 -9.77
CA VAL A 55 4.84 -2.73 -9.77
C VAL A 55 4.71 -1.68 -10.87
N ASN A 56 3.60 -1.73 -11.61
CA ASN A 56 3.25 -0.72 -12.60
C ASN A 56 1.79 -0.23 -12.51
N GLY A 57 1.07 -0.64 -11.46
CA GLY A 57 -0.24 -0.10 -11.11
C GLY A 57 -0.40 0.00 -9.61
N LEU A 58 -1.03 1.09 -9.16
CA LEU A 58 -1.38 1.35 -7.76
C LEU A 58 -2.84 1.74 -7.69
N GLN A 59 -3.57 1.17 -6.74
CA GLN A 59 -4.94 1.57 -6.39
C GLN A 59 -5.02 1.82 -4.89
N LEU A 60 -5.73 2.87 -4.50
CA LEU A 60 -6.03 3.20 -3.11
C LEU A 60 -7.54 3.11 -2.90
N SER A 61 -7.95 2.36 -1.89
CA SER A 61 -9.33 2.24 -1.43
C SER A 61 -9.43 2.59 0.06
N TYR A 62 -10.59 3.09 0.47
CA TYR A 62 -10.86 3.54 1.83
C TYR A 62 -12.01 2.74 2.43
N GLU A 63 -11.89 2.39 3.71
CA GLU A 63 -12.95 1.84 4.51
C GLU A 63 -13.07 2.62 5.81
N ALA A 64 -14.31 3.02 6.15
CA ALA A 64 -14.58 3.78 7.37
C ALA A 64 -14.25 2.98 8.63
N GLY A 65 -14.48 1.66 8.60
CA GLY A 65 -14.22 0.73 9.70
C GLY A 65 -14.97 1.04 11.00
N TYR A 66 -14.87 0.14 11.97
CA TYR A 66 -15.35 0.36 13.34
C TYR A 66 -14.15 0.60 14.25
N LYS A 67 -14.21 1.62 15.12
CA LYS A 67 -13.09 1.97 16.02
C LYS A 67 -12.65 0.79 16.89
N GLU A 68 -13.60 -0.02 17.35
CA GLU A 68 -13.33 -1.24 18.14
C GLU A 68 -12.63 -2.36 17.37
N LEU A 69 -12.58 -2.31 16.04
CA LEU A 69 -11.95 -3.33 15.18
C LEU A 69 -10.68 -2.81 14.47
N GLY A 70 -10.11 -1.70 14.93
CA GLY A 70 -8.90 -1.10 14.34
C GLY A 70 -9.14 0.26 13.67
N GLY A 71 -10.40 0.72 13.64
CA GLY A 71 -10.78 2.00 13.08
C GLY A 71 -10.77 2.01 11.56
N ARG A 72 -10.52 3.18 10.99
CA ARG A 72 -10.47 3.37 9.53
C ARG A 72 -9.35 2.55 8.93
N THR A 73 -9.57 2.06 7.72
CA THR A 73 -8.59 1.24 7.00
C THR A 73 -8.40 1.77 5.59
N ILE A 74 -7.15 1.79 5.12
CA ILE A 74 -6.85 1.98 3.71
C ILE A 74 -6.25 0.70 3.14
N TYR A 75 -6.64 0.41 1.91
CA TYR A 75 -6.13 -0.71 1.14
C TYR A 75 -5.37 -0.15 -0.05
N ILE A 76 -4.10 -0.54 -0.16
CA ILE A 76 -3.24 -0.20 -1.27
C ILE A 76 -3.01 -1.47 -2.07
N VAL A 77 -3.53 -1.50 -3.29
CA VAL A 77 -3.32 -2.63 -4.21
C VAL A 77 -2.16 -2.27 -5.12
N LEU A 78 -1.06 -2.99 -4.96
CA LEU A 78 0.08 -2.94 -5.85
C LEU A 78 -0.10 -4.02 -6.91
N SER A 79 -0.08 -3.65 -8.18
CA SER A 79 -0.31 -4.58 -9.27
C SER A 79 0.79 -4.54 -10.31
N LYS A 80 0.96 -5.68 -10.98
CA LYS A 80 1.80 -5.82 -12.16
C LYS A 80 0.90 -6.32 -13.27
N GLY A 81 0.81 -5.55 -14.35
CA GLY A 81 0.03 -5.93 -15.52
C GLY A 81 0.74 -5.59 -16.81
N PHE A 82 0.26 -6.19 -17.90
CA PHE A 82 0.59 -5.83 -19.27
C PHE A 82 -0.69 -5.44 -20.00
N THR A 83 -0.59 -5.02 -21.24
CA THR A 83 -1.78 -4.77 -22.09
C THR A 83 -2.66 -6.02 -22.26
N SER A 84 -2.11 -7.22 -22.03
CA SER A 84 -2.83 -8.50 -22.01
C SER A 84 -3.56 -8.81 -20.69
N GLY A 85 -3.37 -8.01 -19.64
CA GLY A 85 -4.04 -8.19 -18.34
C GLY A 85 -3.10 -8.11 -17.14
N THR A 86 -3.67 -8.28 -15.94
CA THR A 86 -2.92 -8.29 -14.66
C THR A 86 -2.28 -9.65 -14.43
N ILE A 87 -0.99 -9.67 -14.11
CA ILE A 87 -0.23 -10.90 -13.83
C ILE A 87 0.01 -11.12 -12.33
N GLY A 88 -0.28 -10.15 -11.48
CA GLY A 88 -0.27 -10.33 -10.02
C GLY A 88 -0.72 -9.08 -9.27
N LYS A 89 -1.02 -9.27 -7.99
CA LYS A 89 -1.37 -8.22 -7.03
C LYS A 89 -0.74 -8.50 -5.68
N LYS A 90 -0.42 -7.44 -4.96
CA LYS A 90 -0.04 -7.44 -3.54
C LYS A 90 -0.93 -6.42 -2.84
N PHE A 91 -1.40 -6.77 -1.67
CA PHE A 91 -2.26 -5.92 -0.86
C PHE A 91 -1.46 -5.40 0.31
N VAL A 92 -1.41 -4.09 0.47
CA VAL A 92 -0.87 -3.42 1.66
C VAL A 92 -2.04 -2.82 2.40
N VAL A 93 -2.25 -3.25 3.64
CA VAL A 93 -3.37 -2.80 4.48
C VAL A 93 -2.82 -1.98 5.62
N VAL A 94 -3.39 -0.78 5.81
CA VAL A 94 -3.05 0.11 6.91
C VAL A 94 -4.31 0.45 7.69
N THR A 95 -4.28 0.20 8.98
CA THR A 95 -5.36 0.56 9.90
C THR A 95 -4.99 1.79 10.71
N GLU A 96 -5.99 2.55 11.13
CA GLU A 96 -5.83 3.73 11.98
C GLU A 96 -5.18 3.40 13.33
N SER A 97 -5.48 2.23 13.89
CA SER A 97 -4.88 1.77 15.15
C SER A 97 -3.36 1.58 15.04
N GLY A 98 -2.86 1.23 13.85
CA GLY A 98 -1.44 1.20 13.54
C GLY A 98 -0.96 -0.09 12.88
N THR A 99 -1.84 -1.04 12.57
CA THR A 99 -1.46 -2.25 11.83
C THR A 99 -1.07 -1.90 10.40
N LEU A 100 0.09 -2.42 9.98
CA LEU A 100 0.57 -2.43 8.61
C LEU A 100 0.81 -3.89 8.21
N SER A 101 0.20 -4.36 7.12
CA SER A 101 0.36 -5.73 6.66
C SER A 101 0.49 -5.81 5.15
N VAL A 102 1.11 -6.89 4.68
CA VAL A 102 1.27 -7.20 3.26
C VAL A 102 0.86 -8.65 3.01
N SER A 103 0.03 -8.87 1.99
CA SER A 103 -0.50 -10.18 1.60
C SER A 103 -0.73 -10.32 0.08
N ASP A 104 -0.93 -11.56 -0.37
CA ASP A 104 -1.30 -11.90 -1.75
C ASP A 104 -2.82 -11.87 -1.99
N GLU A 105 -3.61 -11.87 -0.93
CA GLU A 105 -5.07 -11.87 -0.95
C GLU A 105 -5.61 -10.82 0.02
N LEU A 106 -6.74 -10.20 -0.32
CA LEU A 106 -7.53 -9.41 0.62
C LEU A 106 -8.26 -10.41 1.54
N ARG A 107 -7.91 -10.44 2.83
CA ARG A 107 -8.59 -11.24 3.84
C ARG A 107 -9.39 -10.33 4.76
#